data_AF-A0A4Q6I9A8-F1
#
_entry.id   AF-A0A4Q6I9A8-F1
#
_cell.length_a   1.000
_cell.length_b   1.000
_cell.length_c   1.000
_cell.angle_alpha   90.00
_cell.angle_beta   90.00
_cell.angle_gamma   90.00
#
_symmetry.space_group_name_H-M   'P 1'
#
loop_
_entity.id
_entity.type
_entity.pdbx_description
1 polymer ?
#
loop_
_entity_poly.entity_id
_entity_poly.type
_entity_poly.pdbx_seq_one_letter_code
_entity_poly.pdbx_strand_id
1 'polypeptide(L)'
;MHWPRHSAALYTRGDTALIVAGGYAALVVGVAAWLETLVLVGDPGLGGVWLILVTLPVSIPLILIPAPPEAYSVLLAAGGLVQAWVLWRLLRGRRMR
;
A
#
# COMPACT_ATOMS: atom_id res chain seq x y z
N MET A 1 7.01 -13.48 40.82
CA MET A 1 5.90 -13.64 39.87
C MET A 1 6.22 -12.80 38.64
N HIS A 2 6.90 -13.39 37.64
CA HIS A 2 7.46 -12.69 36.50
C HIS A 2 6.58 -12.85 35.26
N TRP A 3 5.94 -11.77 34.81
CA TRP A 3 5.30 -11.70 33.48
C TRP A 3 5.80 -10.53 32.61
N PRO A 4 7.11 -10.34 32.37
CA PRO A 4 7.60 -9.34 31.41
C PRO A 4 7.49 -9.76 29.93
N ARG A 5 7.19 -11.04 29.65
CA ARG A 5 7.31 -11.61 28.29
C ARG A 5 6.20 -11.17 27.31
N HIS A 6 5.02 -10.80 27.81
CA HIS A 6 3.91 -10.40 26.94
C HIS A 6 4.11 -9.01 26.31
N SER A 7 4.73 -8.08 27.03
CA SER A 7 4.93 -6.71 26.56
C SER A 7 5.99 -6.62 25.45
N ALA A 8 7.08 -7.38 25.57
CA ALA A 8 8.17 -7.39 24.58
C ALA A 8 7.73 -7.96 23.21
N ALA A 9 6.90 -9.01 23.21
CA ALA A 9 6.39 -9.65 22.00
C ALA A 9 5.39 -8.76 21.22
N LEU A 10 4.68 -7.87 21.90
CA LEU A 10 3.77 -6.91 21.26
C LEU A 10 4.53 -5.77 20.58
N TYR A 11 5.63 -5.31 21.19
CA TYR A 11 6.45 -4.23 20.64
C TYR A 11 7.15 -4.64 19.34
N THR A 12 7.76 -5.84 19.32
CA THR A 12 8.42 -6.39 18.12
C THR A 12 7.44 -6.63 16.95
N ARG A 13 6.19 -7.00 17.25
CA ARG A 13 5.12 -7.11 16.23
C ARG A 13 4.71 -5.75 15.67
N GLY A 14 4.68 -4.71 16.51
CA GLY A 14 4.40 -3.34 16.09
C GLY A 14 5.43 -2.80 15.09
N ASP A 15 6.72 -2.98 15.38
CA ASP A 15 7.81 -2.53 14.50
C ASP A 15 7.81 -3.29 13.18
N THR A 16 7.65 -4.62 13.22
CA THR A 16 7.56 -5.45 12.01
C THR A 16 6.36 -5.04 11.15
N ALA A 17 5.20 -4.81 11.76
CA ALA A 17 4.00 -4.35 11.06
C ALA A 17 4.23 -2.99 10.38
N LEU A 18 4.94 -2.08 11.04
CA LEU A 18 5.28 -0.77 10.50
C LEU A 18 6.23 -0.88 9.31
N ILE A 19 7.28 -1.69 9.41
CA ILE A 19 8.25 -1.88 8.32
C ILE A 19 7.57 -2.47 7.09
N VAL A 20 6.76 -3.51 7.28
CA VAL A 20 6.08 -4.20 6.17
C VAL A 20 5.06 -3.28 5.50
N ALA A 21 4.18 -2.65 6.27
CA ALA A 21 3.16 -1.78 5.71
C ALA A 21 3.73 -0.47 5.16
N GLY A 22 4.74 0.11 5.82
CA GLY A 22 5.45 1.29 5.37
C GLY A 22 6.24 1.04 4.09
N GLY A 23 6.95 -0.10 4.02
CA GLY A 23 7.65 -0.52 2.80
C GLY A 23 6.70 -0.72 1.62
N TYR A 24 5.54 -1.35 1.87
CA TYR A 24 4.52 -1.49 0.84
C TYR A 24 3.93 -0.14 0.41
N ALA A 25 3.63 0.77 1.34
CA ALA A 25 3.17 2.12 1.02
C ALA A 25 4.21 2.90 0.20
N ALA A 26 5.48 2.81 0.57
CA ALA A 26 6.58 3.45 -0.16
C ALA A 26 6.69 2.88 -1.59
N LEU A 27 6.47 1.57 -1.77
CA LEU A 27 6.47 0.93 -3.08
C LEU A 27 5.31 1.45 -3.95
N VAL A 28 4.09 1.53 -3.42
CA VAL A 28 2.92 2.10 -4.12
C VAL A 28 3.21 3.54 -4.56
N VAL A 29 3.68 4.39 -3.64
CA VAL A 29 3.99 5.80 -3.93
C VAL A 29 5.13 5.92 -4.95
N GLY A 30 6.17 5.11 -4.82
CA GLY A 30 7.31 5.11 -5.73
C GLY A 30 6.92 4.74 -7.16
N VAL A 31 6.12 3.68 -7.32
CA VAL A 31 5.63 3.26 -8.64
C VAL A 31 4.68 4.30 -9.24
N ALA A 32 3.79 4.89 -8.43
CA ALA A 32 2.92 5.96 -8.88
C ALA A 32 3.71 7.20 -9.32
N ALA A 33 4.67 7.66 -8.52
CA ALA A 33 5.52 8.80 -8.87
C ALA A 33 6.34 8.53 -10.14
N TRP A 34 6.92 7.33 -10.28
CA TRP A 34 7.64 6.94 -11.48
C TRP A 34 6.73 6.95 -12.72
N LEU A 35 5.50 6.44 -12.61
CA LEU A 35 4.51 6.51 -13.69
C LEU A 35 4.23 7.96 -14.12
N GLU A 36 4.00 8.86 -13.16
CA GLU A 36 3.76 10.28 -13.46
C GLU A 36 4.96 10.91 -14.17
N THR A 37 6.20 10.52 -13.83
CA THR A 37 7.38 10.99 -14.59
C THR A 37 7.39 10.50 -16.04
N LEU A 38 6.94 9.27 -16.32
CA LEU A 38 6.85 8.75 -17.68
C LEU A 38 5.77 9.48 -18.50
N VAL A 39 4.63 9.77 -17.88
CA VAL A 39 3.55 10.54 -18.49
C VAL A 39 4.03 11.96 -18.84
N LEU A 40 4.76 12.62 -17.93
CA LEU A 40 5.30 13.96 -18.15
C LEU A 40 6.31 14.04 -19.31
N VAL A 41 7.08 12.97 -19.53
CA VAL A 41 8.07 12.88 -20.63
C VAL A 41 7.44 12.38 -21.93
N GLY A 42 6.15 12.00 -21.93
CA GLY A 42 5.41 11.61 -23.12
C GLY A 42 5.60 10.15 -23.56
N ASP A 43 6.13 9.29 -22.68
CA ASP A 43 6.28 7.85 -22.95
C ASP A 43 5.66 7.01 -21.80
N PRO A 44 4.32 7.02 -21.66
CA PRO A 44 3.65 6.26 -20.61
C PRO A 44 3.78 4.73 -20.77
N GLY A 45 4.09 4.25 -21.98
CA GLY A 45 4.33 2.85 -22.33
C GLY A 45 3.36 1.87 -21.64
N LEU A 46 3.91 0.74 -21.16
CA LEU A 46 3.21 -0.23 -20.32
C LEU A 46 3.43 0.02 -18.82
N GLY A 47 3.84 1.22 -18.42
CA GLY A 47 4.18 1.56 -17.04
C GLY A 47 3.02 1.34 -16.06
N GLY A 48 1.78 1.59 -16.52
CA GLY A 48 0.57 1.44 -15.70
C GLY A 48 0.34 0.03 -15.17
N VAL A 49 0.85 -0.99 -15.85
CA VAL A 49 0.75 -2.40 -15.43
C VAL A 49 1.42 -2.61 -14.07
N TRP A 50 2.53 -1.92 -13.80
CA TRP A 50 3.23 -2.04 -12.52
C TRP A 50 2.39 -1.54 -11.35
N LEU A 51 1.69 -0.41 -11.54
CA LEU A 51 0.81 0.12 -10.51
C LEU A 51 -0.38 -0.81 -10.26
N ILE A 52 -0.94 -1.41 -11.32
CA ILE A 52 -2.00 -2.42 -11.20
C ILE A 52 -1.51 -3.64 -10.40
N LEU A 53 -0.32 -4.17 -10.72
CA LEU A 53 0.25 -5.35 -10.06
C LEU A 53 0.50 -5.11 -8.57
N VAL A 54 1.06 -3.96 -8.22
CA VAL A 54 1.37 -3.59 -6.83
C VAL A 54 0.10 -3.37 -6.00
N THR A 55 -0.98 -2.93 -6.62
CA THR A 55 -2.26 -2.62 -5.96
C THR A 55 -3.26 -3.77 -6.06
N LEU A 56 -2.85 -4.96 -6.55
CA LEU A 56 -3.68 -6.15 -6.46
C LEU A 56 -3.90 -6.54 -4.98
N PRO A 57 -5.08 -7.06 -4.61
CA PRO A 57 -6.26 -7.27 -5.46
C PRO A 57 -7.16 -6.03 -5.64
N VAL A 58 -6.89 -4.91 -4.95
CA VAL A 58 -7.77 -3.72 -4.95
C VAL A 58 -7.87 -3.05 -6.31
N SER A 59 -6.89 -3.20 -7.19
CA SER A 59 -6.99 -2.72 -8.57
C SER A 59 -8.19 -3.29 -9.33
N ILE A 60 -8.60 -4.54 -9.08
CA ILE A 60 -9.70 -5.19 -9.79
C ILE A 60 -11.02 -4.41 -9.65
N PRO A 61 -11.55 -4.17 -8.44
CA PRO A 61 -12.77 -3.39 -8.29
C PRO A 61 -12.59 -1.92 -8.69
N LEU A 62 -11.39 -1.34 -8.55
CA LEU A 62 -11.15 0.06 -8.92
C LEU A 62 -11.18 0.29 -10.44
N ILE A 63 -10.75 -0.70 -11.25
CA ILE A 63 -10.82 -0.63 -12.72
C ILE A 63 -12.27 -0.59 -13.23
N LEU A 64 -13.23 -1.08 -12.45
CA LEU A 64 -14.65 -1.04 -12.80
C LEU A 64 -15.30 0.32 -12.54
N ILE A 65 -14.60 1.24 -11.87
CA ILE A 65 -15.12 2.58 -11.57
C ILE A 65 -15.01 3.44 -12.83
N PRO A 66 -16.11 3.98 -13.38
CA PRO A 66 -16.05 4.88 -14.52
C PRO A 66 -15.37 6.19 -14.10
N ALA A 67 -14.10 6.31 -14.45
CA ALA A 67 -13.25 7.47 -14.19
C ALA A 67 -12.49 7.87 -15.47
N PRO A 68 -12.08 9.14 -15.59
CA PRO A 68 -11.22 9.56 -16.68
C PRO A 68 -9.86 8.83 -16.60
N PRO A 69 -9.19 8.53 -17.73
CA PRO A 69 -7.93 7.78 -17.77
C PRO A 69 -6.85 8.31 -16.81
N GLU A 70 -6.77 9.63 -16.70
CA GLU A 70 -5.78 10.33 -15.88
C GLU A 70 -6.05 10.16 -14.37
N ALA A 71 -7.29 9.86 -13.98
CA ALA A 71 -7.64 9.65 -12.58
C ALA A 71 -7.29 8.24 -12.08
N TYR A 72 -7.06 7.27 -12.97
CA TYR A 72 -6.79 5.89 -12.55
C TYR A 72 -5.46 5.75 -11.81
N SER A 73 -4.41 6.51 -12.14
CA SER A 73 -3.15 6.47 -11.40
C SER A 73 -3.36 6.87 -9.95
N VAL A 74 -4.10 7.95 -9.73
CA VAL A 74 -4.46 8.47 -8.40
C VAL A 74 -5.38 7.50 -7.65
N LEU A 75 -6.40 6.96 -8.32
CA LEU A 75 -7.33 5.97 -7.75
C LEU A 75 -6.60 4.71 -7.29
N LEU A 76 -5.74 4.15 -8.13
CA LEU A 76 -4.96 2.96 -7.80
C LEU A 76 -3.97 3.24 -6.67
N ALA A 77 -3.26 4.37 -6.69
CA ALA A 77 -2.37 4.78 -5.61
C ALA A 77 -3.12 4.93 -4.27
N ALA A 78 -4.27 5.59 -4.29
CA ALA A 78 -5.13 5.70 -3.11
C ALA A 78 -5.59 4.32 -2.60
N GLY A 79 -6.00 3.43 -3.52
CA GLY A 79 -6.33 2.04 -3.21
C GLY A 79 -5.19 1.28 -2.54
N GLY A 80 -3.97 1.38 -3.09
CA GLY A 80 -2.77 0.79 -2.52
C GLY A 80 -2.42 1.33 -1.13
N LEU A 81 -2.61 2.63 -0.88
CA LEU A 81 -2.42 3.22 0.44
C LEU A 81 -3.47 2.72 1.45
N VAL A 82 -4.72 2.53 1.02
CA VAL A 82 -5.74 1.90 1.84
C VAL A 82 -5.37 0.45 2.15
N GLN A 83 -4.85 -0.32 1.18
CA GLN A 83 -4.33 -1.67 1.42
C GLN A 83 -3.18 -1.67 2.44
N ALA A 84 -2.24 -0.73 2.33
CA ALA A 84 -1.12 -0.59 3.27
C ALA A 84 -1.62 -0.32 4.69
N TRP A 85 -2.62 0.54 4.83
CA TRP A 85 -3.24 0.84 6.12
C TRP A 85 -3.98 -0.37 6.71
N VAL A 86 -4.71 -1.11 5.89
CA VAL A 86 -5.37 -2.37 6.31
C VAL A 86 -4.31 -3.38 6.75
N LEU A 87 -3.24 -3.57 5.97
CA LEU A 87 -2.14 -4.47 6.28
C LEU A 87 -1.50 -4.11 7.62
N TRP A 88 -1.22 -2.83 7.84
CA TRP A 88 -0.72 -2.35 9.13
C TRP A 88 -1.70 -2.66 10.28
N ARG A 89 -2.99 -2.42 10.09
CA ARG A 89 -4.01 -2.71 11.11
C ARG A 89 -4.10 -4.19 11.44
N LEU A 90 -3.95 -5.09 10.46
CA LEU A 90 -3.98 -6.53 10.66
C LEU A 90 -2.70 -7.01 11.38
N LEU A 91 -1.53 -6.53 10.96
CA LEU A 91 -0.24 -6.99 11.49
C LEU A 91 0.08 -6.42 12.88
N ARG A 92 -0.31 -5.18 13.18
CA ARG A 92 -0.02 -4.54 14.48
C ARG A 92 -0.74 -5.22 15.66
N GLY A 93 -1.73 -6.07 15.39
CA GLY A 93 -2.58 -6.72 16.39
C GLY A 93 -3.58 -5.77 17.06
N ARG A 94 -4.72 -6.30 17.50
CA ARG A 94 -5.63 -5.57 18.40
C ARG A 94 -5.07 -5.65 19.82
N ARG A 95 -4.84 -4.49 20.47
CA ARG A 95 -4.82 -4.43 21.94
C ARG A 95 -6.17 -4.98 22.41
N MET A 96 -6.20 -6.24 22.86
CA MET A 96 -7.30 -6.69 23.70
C MET A 96 -7.23 -5.82 24.95
N ARG A 97 -8.23 -4.95 25.12
CA ARG A 97 -8.45 -4.22 26.37
C ARG A 97 -8.99 -5.19 27.40
#